data_AF-A0A1V2IR67-F1
#
_entry.id   AF-A0A1V2IR67-F1
#
_cell.length_a   1.000
_cell.length_b   1.000
_cell.length_c   1.000
_cell.angle_alpha   90.00
_cell.angle_beta   90.00
_cell.angle_gamma   90.00
#
_symmetry.space_group_name_H-M   'P 1'
#
loop_
_entity.id
_entity.type
_entity.pdbx_description
1 polymer ?
#
loop_
_entity_poly.entity_id
_entity_poly.type
_entity_poly.pdbx_seq_one_letter_code
_entity_poly.pdbx_strand_id
1 'polypeptide(L)'
;MRPAPPVAAARSGPGTHRLSARDVDALSLGAIDPDIVRRLVDAEISYRRIAFRALLDFLRDQPAQSGPLTSAEVAWDLLVEVERRDPAAVRTVLDRPFAGAWAARLLRRLRARPHDDVPLWVDVGYLHAMAAAAAVRAGAAAAPTRLSLEDGARHCCRSSGRTRRLSGTTSRCVTR
;
A
#
# COMPACT_ATOMS: atom_id res chain seq x y z
N MET A 1 3.95 9.32 56.77
CA MET A 1 4.73 9.63 55.56
C MET A 1 4.71 8.40 54.66
N ARG A 2 3.88 8.40 53.60
CA ARG A 2 3.68 7.26 52.69
C ARG A 2 4.64 7.40 51.50
N PRO A 3 5.41 6.37 51.12
CA PRO A 3 6.29 6.48 49.96
C PRO A 3 5.47 6.63 48.68
N ALA A 4 5.95 7.46 47.75
CA ALA A 4 5.34 7.67 46.45
C ALA A 4 5.36 6.37 45.63
N PRO A 5 4.29 6.07 44.87
CA PRO A 5 4.29 4.89 44.00
C PRO A 5 5.33 5.07 42.88
N PRO A 6 5.96 3.98 42.42
CA PRO A 6 6.90 4.04 41.31
C PRO A 6 6.19 4.55 40.05
N VAL A 7 6.78 5.54 39.39
CA VAL A 7 6.37 5.97 38.04
C VAL A 7 6.54 4.77 37.12
N ALA A 8 5.43 4.08 36.85
CA ALA A 8 5.39 3.04 35.84
C ALA A 8 5.79 3.69 34.51
N ALA A 9 6.92 3.25 33.94
CA ALA A 9 7.33 3.64 32.61
C ALA A 9 6.14 3.46 31.66
N ALA A 10 5.69 4.56 31.07
CA ALA A 10 4.59 4.55 30.12
C ALA A 10 4.96 3.58 28.99
N ARG A 11 4.24 2.47 28.91
CA ARG A 11 4.28 1.62 27.73
C ARG A 11 3.72 2.46 26.58
N SER A 12 4.59 2.92 25.69
CA SER A 12 4.22 3.60 24.45
C SER A 12 3.57 2.62 23.48
N GLY A 13 2.37 2.15 23.83
CA GLY A 13 1.47 1.51 22.88
C GLY A 13 0.89 2.57 21.95
N PRO A 14 0.42 2.17 20.75
CA PRO A 14 -0.29 3.09 19.87
C PRO A 14 -1.50 3.68 20.62
N GLY A 15 -1.55 5.01 20.71
CA GLY A 15 -2.68 5.74 21.30
C GLY A 15 -3.95 5.57 20.47
N THR A 16 -5.11 5.73 21.10
CA THR A 16 -6.40 5.73 20.39
C THR A 16 -6.75 7.14 19.95
N HIS A 17 -7.12 7.30 18.68
CA HIS A 17 -7.69 8.56 18.18
C HIS A 17 -9.09 8.74 18.74
N ARG A 18 -9.39 9.94 19.25
CA ARG A 18 -10.66 10.24 19.93
C ARG A 18 -11.28 11.52 19.39
N LEU A 19 -12.60 11.52 19.27
CA LEU A 19 -13.43 12.68 19.02
C LEU A 19 -14.37 12.87 20.22
N SER A 20 -14.66 14.12 20.58
CA SER A 20 -15.66 14.41 21.60
C SER A 20 -17.07 14.24 21.03
N ALA A 21 -18.09 14.05 21.88
CA ALA A 21 -19.48 14.04 21.42
C ALA A 21 -19.85 15.33 20.67
N ARG A 22 -19.36 16.48 21.16
CA ARG A 22 -19.52 17.78 20.52
C ARG A 22 -18.95 17.84 19.10
N ASP A 23 -17.79 17.21 18.86
CA ASP A 23 -17.19 17.15 17.53
C ASP A 23 -18.05 16.33 16.56
N VAL A 24 -18.64 15.24 17.05
CA VAL A 24 -19.54 14.37 16.26
C VAL A 24 -20.82 15.12 15.90
N ASP A 25 -21.41 15.86 16.86
CA ASP A 25 -22.58 16.69 16.61
C ASP A 25 -22.26 17.78 15.57
N ALA A 26 -21.10 18.44 15.69
CA ALA A 26 -20.66 19.45 14.74
C ALA A 26 -20.52 18.89 13.31
N LEU A 27 -19.90 17.71 13.16
CA LEU A 27 -19.78 17.03 11.86
C LEU A 27 -21.15 16.65 11.28
N SER A 28 -22.08 16.18 12.12
CA SER A 28 -23.42 15.78 11.70
C SER A 28 -24.26 16.96 11.21
N LEU A 29 -23.98 18.15 11.73
CA LEU A 29 -24.57 19.42 11.27
C LEU A 29 -23.83 20.02 10.06
N GLY A 30 -22.80 19.36 9.54
CA GLY A 30 -22.01 19.81 8.39
C GLY A 30 -21.00 20.91 8.71
N ALA A 31 -20.67 21.14 9.99
CA ALA A 31 -19.65 22.10 10.37
C ALA A 31 -18.26 21.61 9.96
N ILE A 32 -17.52 22.44 9.22
CA ILE A 32 -16.14 22.17 8.83
C ILE A 32 -15.23 22.97 9.76
N ASP A 33 -14.86 22.33 10.87
CA ASP A 33 -13.89 22.88 11.83
C ASP A 33 -12.48 22.35 11.51
N PRO A 34 -11.47 23.22 11.32
CA PRO A 34 -10.11 22.80 10.98
C PRO A 34 -9.45 21.86 11.99
N ASP A 35 -9.72 22.01 13.28
CA ASP A 35 -9.18 21.14 14.32
C ASP A 35 -9.83 19.75 14.31
N ILE A 36 -11.14 19.68 14.03
CA ILE A 36 -11.83 18.40 13.82
C ILE A 36 -11.28 17.70 12.59
N VAL A 37 -11.13 18.42 11.47
CA VAL A 37 -10.58 17.87 10.21
C VAL A 37 -9.16 17.37 10.43
N ARG A 38 -8.31 18.13 11.12
CA ARG A 38 -6.94 17.70 11.45
C ARG A 38 -6.93 16.40 12.25
N ARG A 39 -7.76 16.29 13.29
CA ARG A 39 -7.88 15.04 14.08
C ARG A 39 -8.30 13.84 13.22
N LEU A 40 -9.25 14.05 12.29
CA LEU A 40 -9.67 13.00 11.35
C LEU A 40 -8.53 12.59 10.41
N VAL A 41 -7.79 13.56 9.88
CA VAL A 41 -6.63 13.30 9.02
C VAL A 41 -5.53 12.54 9.78
N ASP A 42 -5.22 12.93 11.02
CA ASP A 42 -4.24 12.25 11.87
C ASP A 42 -4.67 10.80 12.17
N ALA A 43 -5.97 10.58 12.43
CA ALA A 43 -6.54 9.26 12.64
C ALA A 43 -6.44 8.39 11.39
N GLU A 44 -6.77 8.95 10.23
CA GLU A 44 -6.73 8.26 8.95
C GLU A 44 -5.28 7.91 8.54
N ILE A 45 -4.32 8.81 8.72
CA ILE A 45 -2.89 8.52 8.51
C ILE A 45 -2.44 7.37 9.41
N SER A 46 -2.83 7.39 10.69
CA SER A 46 -2.47 6.34 11.64
C SER A 46 -3.09 4.99 11.27
N TYR A 47 -4.37 4.99 10.87
CA TYR A 47 -5.06 3.80 10.39
C TYR A 47 -4.36 3.19 9.18
N ARG A 48 -3.97 4.01 8.19
CA ARG A 48 -3.24 3.54 7.00
C ARG A 48 -1.92 2.88 7.37
N ARG A 49 -1.13 3.49 8.25
CA ARG A 49 0.15 2.92 8.72
C ARG A 49 -0.04 1.57 9.40
N ILE A 50 -1.05 1.43 10.25
CA ILE A 50 -1.38 0.15 10.89
C ILE A 50 -1.84 -0.88 9.85
N ALA A 51 -2.64 -0.49 8.86
CA ALA A 51 -3.09 -1.38 7.80
C ALA A 51 -1.91 -1.89 6.95
N PHE A 52 -0.98 -1.02 6.56
CA PHE A 52 0.26 -1.42 5.89
C PHE A 52 1.08 -2.38 6.76
N ARG A 53 1.25 -2.08 8.06
CA ARG A 53 2.00 -2.95 8.96
C ARG A 53 1.38 -4.35 9.05
N ALA A 54 0.07 -4.43 9.27
CA ALA A 54 -0.67 -5.69 9.36
C ALA A 54 -0.59 -6.49 8.04
N LEU A 55 -0.60 -5.81 6.90
CA LEU A 55 -0.46 -6.45 5.60
C LEU A 55 0.93 -7.09 5.44
N LEU A 56 1.99 -6.37 5.83
CA LEU A 56 3.35 -6.89 5.73
C LEU A 56 3.58 -8.09 6.64
N ASP A 57 3.05 -8.04 7.86
CA ASP A 57 3.12 -9.16 8.79
C ASP A 57 2.45 -10.40 8.20
N PHE A 58 1.29 -10.22 7.56
CA PHE A 58 0.63 -11.33 6.86
C PHE A 58 1.45 -11.88 5.68
N LEU A 59 2.01 -11.01 4.85
CA LEU A 59 2.78 -11.42 3.66
C LEU A 59 4.09 -12.12 4.03
N ARG A 60 4.70 -11.75 5.15
CA ARG A 60 5.88 -12.42 5.72
C ARG A 60 5.58 -13.87 6.06
N ASP A 61 4.42 -14.14 6.65
CA ASP A 61 4.02 -15.50 7.04
C ASP A 61 3.65 -16.38 5.82
N GLN A 62 3.46 -15.78 4.64
CA GLN A 62 2.96 -16.46 3.44
C GLN A 62 3.76 -16.09 2.17
N PRO A 63 5.08 -16.35 2.13
CA PRO A 63 5.97 -15.91 1.05
C PRO A 63 5.55 -16.46 -0.32
N ALA A 64 4.98 -17.67 -0.37
CA ALA A 64 4.47 -18.31 -1.59
C ALA A 64 3.38 -17.50 -2.31
N GLN A 65 2.74 -16.54 -1.63
CA GLN A 65 1.69 -15.69 -2.20
C GLN A 65 2.23 -14.48 -2.96
N SER A 66 3.54 -14.22 -2.91
CA SER A 66 4.20 -13.16 -3.69
C SER A 66 4.31 -13.52 -5.18
N GLY A 67 4.06 -14.78 -5.56
CA GLY A 67 4.10 -15.22 -6.95
C GLY A 67 5.47 -15.02 -7.60
N PRO A 68 5.55 -14.58 -8.87
CA PRO A 68 6.82 -14.36 -9.57
C PRO A 68 7.53 -13.07 -9.17
N LEU A 69 6.94 -12.29 -8.25
CA LEU A 69 7.52 -11.05 -7.78
C LEU A 69 8.51 -11.33 -6.65
N THR A 70 9.47 -10.42 -6.50
CA THR A 70 10.29 -10.32 -5.28
C THR A 70 9.38 -10.21 -4.05
N SER A 71 9.90 -10.65 -2.89
CA SER A 71 9.11 -10.62 -1.65
C SER A 71 8.65 -9.20 -1.33
N ALA A 72 7.47 -9.09 -0.71
CA ALA A 72 6.93 -7.81 -0.26
C ALA A 72 7.85 -7.07 0.71
N GLU A 73 8.74 -7.80 1.41
CA GLU A 73 9.76 -7.22 2.29
C GLU A 73 10.76 -6.35 1.52
N VAL A 74 11.16 -6.74 0.31
CA VAL A 74 12.09 -5.94 -0.52
C VAL A 74 11.47 -4.58 -0.88
N ALA A 75 10.19 -4.57 -1.27
CA ALA A 75 9.47 -3.33 -1.55
C ALA A 75 9.30 -2.47 -0.29
N TRP A 76 9.09 -3.11 0.86
CA TRP A 76 8.97 -2.42 2.13
C TRP A 76 10.28 -1.79 2.60
N ASP A 77 11.38 -2.52 2.52
CA ASP A 77 12.71 -2.04 2.88
C ASP A 77 13.11 -0.84 2.01
N LEU A 78 12.75 -0.87 0.72
CA LEU A 78 12.90 0.29 -0.16
C LEU A 78 12.09 1.50 0.34
N LEU A 79 10.82 1.31 0.75
CA LEU A 79 10.02 2.39 1.31
C LEU A 79 10.62 2.96 2.61
N VAL A 80 11.11 2.10 3.51
CA VAL A 80 11.76 2.52 4.76
C VAL A 80 13.04 3.32 4.48
N GLU A 81 13.84 2.86 3.52
CA GLU A 81 15.07 3.54 3.14
C GLU A 81 14.81 4.89 2.45
N VAL A 82 13.77 4.97 1.63
CA VAL A 82 13.30 6.24 1.04
C VAL A 82 12.74 7.15 2.13
N GLU A 83 11.93 6.65 3.07
CA GLU A 83 11.36 7.44 4.16
C GLU A 83 12.45 8.08 5.03
N ARG A 84 13.55 7.34 5.29
CA ARG A 84 14.70 7.86 6.03
C ARG A 84 15.40 9.02 5.34
N ARG A 85 15.43 9.05 4.00
CA ARG A 85 16.05 10.14 3.21
C ARG A 85 15.08 11.29 2.94
N ASP A 86 13.87 10.96 2.51
CA ASP A 86 12.83 11.92 2.11
C ASP A 86 11.46 11.42 2.59
N PRO A 87 11.05 11.80 3.83
CA PRO A 87 9.73 11.48 4.35
C PRO A 87 8.59 12.05 3.50
N ALA A 88 8.81 13.18 2.80
CA ALA A 88 7.78 13.83 2.00
C ALA A 88 7.47 13.03 0.72
N ALA A 89 8.48 12.41 0.11
CA ALA A 89 8.30 11.50 -1.03
C ALA A 89 7.42 10.30 -0.68
N VAL A 90 7.66 9.66 0.47
CA VAL A 90 6.86 8.52 0.93
C VAL A 90 5.44 8.94 1.29
N ARG A 91 5.29 10.04 2.03
CA ARG A 91 3.96 10.60 2.37
C ARG A 91 3.14 10.90 1.12
N THR A 92 3.75 11.45 0.09
CA THR A 92 3.05 11.76 -1.18
C THR A 92 2.46 10.51 -1.86
N VAL A 93 3.02 9.33 -1.61
CA VAL A 93 2.53 8.06 -2.16
C VAL A 93 1.54 7.38 -1.21
N LEU A 94 1.92 7.23 0.07
CA LEU A 94 1.16 6.46 1.05
C LEU A 94 0.00 7.25 1.69
N ASP A 95 0.07 8.58 1.73
CA ASP A 95 -1.01 9.43 2.26
C ASP A 95 -2.14 9.64 1.23
N ARG A 96 -2.06 9.02 0.04
CA ARG A 96 -3.18 9.06 -0.92
C ARG A 96 -4.33 8.20 -0.41
N PRO A 97 -5.59 8.69 -0.48
CA PRO A 97 -6.77 7.91 -0.05
C PRO A 97 -6.84 6.52 -0.68
N PHE A 98 -6.38 6.40 -1.93
CA PHE A 98 -6.34 5.12 -2.65
C PHE A 98 -5.42 4.09 -2.00
N ALA A 99 -4.26 4.50 -1.48
CA ALA A 99 -3.31 3.59 -0.83
C ALA A 99 -3.91 2.95 0.43
N GLY A 100 -4.63 3.74 1.23
CA GLY A 100 -5.39 3.26 2.38
C GLY A 100 -6.53 2.31 2.00
N ALA A 101 -7.34 2.70 0.98
CA ALA A 101 -8.44 1.88 0.50
C ALA A 101 -7.95 0.54 -0.08
N TRP A 102 -6.84 0.54 -0.82
CA TRP A 102 -6.18 -0.66 -1.31
C TRP A 102 -5.73 -1.57 -0.16
N ALA A 103 -5.03 -1.04 0.84
CA ALA A 103 -4.53 -1.82 1.98
C ALA A 103 -5.69 -2.43 2.78
N ALA A 104 -6.74 -1.65 3.04
CA ALA A 104 -7.93 -2.13 3.74
C ALA A 104 -8.69 -3.19 2.93
N ARG A 105 -8.81 -3.03 1.61
CA ARG A 105 -9.40 -4.04 0.72
C ARG A 105 -8.61 -5.34 0.77
N LEU A 106 -7.29 -5.25 0.66
CA LEU A 106 -6.41 -6.41 0.70
C LEU A 106 -6.51 -7.13 2.04
N LEU A 107 -6.46 -6.43 3.16
CA LEU A 107 -6.67 -7.03 4.49
C LEU A 107 -8.04 -7.70 4.64
N ARG A 108 -9.12 -7.11 4.12
CA ARG A 108 -10.44 -7.77 4.12
C ARG A 108 -10.43 -9.05 3.29
N ARG A 109 -9.81 -9.01 2.12
CA ARG A 109 -9.64 -10.17 1.23
C ARG A 109 -8.83 -11.29 1.89
N LEU A 110 -7.79 -10.94 2.64
CA LEU A 110 -6.93 -11.89 3.35
C LEU A 110 -7.60 -12.50 4.60
N ARG A 111 -8.52 -11.77 5.23
CA ARG A 111 -9.33 -12.26 6.36
C ARG A 111 -10.50 -13.14 5.91
N ALA A 112 -11.06 -12.85 4.74
CA ALA A 112 -12.02 -13.73 4.09
C ALA A 112 -11.31 -14.94 3.47
N ARG A 113 -11.97 -16.09 3.34
CA ARG A 113 -11.38 -17.19 2.56
C ARG A 113 -11.17 -16.70 1.12
N PRO A 114 -10.00 -16.91 0.49
CA PRO A 114 -9.72 -16.42 -0.84
C PRO A 114 -10.66 -17.08 -1.86
N HIS A 115 -11.76 -16.41 -2.18
CA HIS A 115 -12.70 -16.72 -3.27
C HIS A 115 -12.61 -15.67 -4.37
N ASP A 116 -11.53 -14.90 -4.39
CA ASP A 116 -11.34 -13.81 -5.36
C ASP A 116 -10.56 -14.35 -6.56
N ASP A 117 -11.08 -14.12 -7.77
CA ASP A 117 -10.54 -14.66 -9.03
C ASP A 117 -9.17 -14.07 -9.40
N VAL A 118 -8.77 -12.96 -8.77
CA VAL A 118 -7.50 -12.27 -9.04
C VAL A 118 -6.38 -12.86 -8.18
N PRO A 119 -5.25 -13.32 -8.71
CA PRO A 119 -4.15 -13.81 -7.87
C PRO A 119 -3.63 -12.76 -6.87
N LEU A 120 -3.29 -13.17 -5.65
CA LEU A 120 -2.89 -12.24 -4.59
C LEU A 120 -1.61 -11.44 -4.91
N TRP A 121 -0.69 -12.04 -5.67
CA TRP A 121 0.54 -11.36 -6.10
C TRP A 121 0.27 -10.11 -6.95
N VAL A 122 -0.88 -10.01 -7.63
CA VAL A 122 -1.28 -8.81 -8.38
C VAL A 122 -1.48 -7.62 -7.44
N ASP A 123 -2.13 -7.87 -6.29
CA ASP A 123 -2.27 -6.85 -5.26
C ASP A 123 -0.91 -6.52 -4.63
N VAL A 124 -0.04 -7.51 -4.38
CA VAL A 124 1.34 -7.30 -3.88
C VAL A 124 2.20 -6.48 -4.86
N GLY A 125 1.97 -6.59 -6.16
CA GLY A 125 2.61 -5.74 -7.18
C GLY A 125 2.31 -4.25 -6.99
N TYR A 126 1.16 -3.90 -6.40
CA TYR A 126 0.83 -2.51 -6.10
C TYR A 126 1.75 -1.91 -5.02
N LEU A 127 2.17 -2.71 -4.03
CA LEU A 127 3.16 -2.28 -3.03
C LEU A 127 4.51 -1.95 -3.70
N HIS A 128 4.95 -2.80 -4.63
CA HIS A 128 6.18 -2.57 -5.41
C HIS A 128 6.08 -1.29 -6.25
N ALA A 129 4.92 -1.04 -6.87
CA ALA A 129 4.69 0.18 -7.63
C ALA A 129 4.74 1.44 -6.74
N MET A 130 4.20 1.37 -5.52
CA MET A 130 4.28 2.47 -4.55
C MET A 130 5.73 2.71 -4.10
N ALA A 131 6.49 1.66 -3.81
CA ALA A 131 7.90 1.76 -3.45
C ALA A 131 8.74 2.41 -4.55
N ALA A 132 8.55 1.99 -5.80
CA ALA A 132 9.21 2.58 -6.96
C ALA A 132 8.82 4.05 -7.16
N ALA A 133 7.53 4.38 -7.02
CA ALA A 133 7.04 5.76 -7.13
C ALA A 133 7.64 6.68 -6.05
N ALA A 134 7.78 6.18 -4.81
CA ALA A 134 8.42 6.92 -3.73
C ALA A 134 9.91 7.15 -4.01
N ALA A 135 10.63 6.11 -4.47
CA ALA A 135 12.04 6.21 -4.82
C ALA A 135 12.30 7.25 -5.93
N VAL A 136 11.50 7.21 -7.01
CA VAL A 136 11.59 8.19 -8.10
C VAL A 136 11.34 9.62 -7.59
N ARG A 137 10.37 9.80 -6.69
CA ARG A 137 10.08 11.12 -6.08
C ARG A 137 11.20 11.63 -5.20
N ALA A 138 11.89 10.75 -4.48
CA ALA A 138 13.04 11.10 -3.65
C ALA A 138 14.32 11.38 -4.45
N GLY A 139 14.25 11.48 -5.78
CA GLY A 139 15.40 11.75 -6.64
C GLY A 139 16.36 10.57 -6.75
N ALA A 140 15.95 9.35 -6.35
CA ALA A 140 16.64 8.14 -6.74
C ALA A 140 16.34 7.92 -8.23
N ALA A 141 17.13 8.59 -9.08
CA ALA A 141 17.09 8.42 -10.52
C ALA A 141 17.34 6.95 -10.82
N ALA A 142 16.26 6.19 -11.08
CA ALA A 142 16.22 4.86 -11.65
C ALA A 142 17.53 4.07 -11.54
N ALA A 143 18.03 3.84 -10.32
CA ALA A 143 18.75 2.60 -10.09
C ALA A 143 17.71 1.54 -10.42
N PRO A 144 17.95 0.61 -11.36
CA PRO A 144 16.97 -0.41 -11.66
C PRO A 144 16.73 -1.12 -10.34
N THR A 145 15.61 -0.80 -9.69
CA THR A 145 15.01 -1.70 -8.74
C THR A 145 14.85 -2.93 -9.59
N ARG A 146 15.74 -3.91 -9.41
CA ARG A 146 15.62 -5.20 -10.04
C ARG A 146 14.37 -5.77 -9.42
N LEU A 147 13.22 -5.38 -9.95
CA LEU A 147 12.06 -6.21 -10.03
C LEU A 147 12.54 -7.37 -10.89
N SER A 148 13.26 -8.30 -10.27
CA SER A 148 13.51 -9.60 -10.85
C SER A 148 12.11 -10.20 -10.98
N LEU A 149 11.46 -9.93 -12.11
CA LEU A 149 10.49 -10.83 -12.68
C LEU A 149 11.30 -12.07 -13.02
N GLU A 150 11.40 -12.99 -12.07
CA GLU A 150 11.85 -14.32 -12.40
C GLU A 150 10.79 -14.89 -13.36
N ASP A 151 11.25 -15.47 -14.48
CA ASP A 151 10.45 -15.89 -15.64
C ASP A 151 9.24 -16.76 -15.26
N GLY A 152 8.14 -16.10 -14.86
CA GLY A 152 6.82 -16.68 -14.67
C GLY A 152 6.06 -16.63 -15.97
N ALA A 153 6.34 -17.61 -16.83
CA ALA A 153 5.72 -17.89 -18.12
C ALA A 153 4.30 -17.32 -18.34
N ARG A 154 4.19 -16.49 -19.39
CA ARG A 154 3.12 -16.51 -20.40
C ARG A 154 1.74 -17.00 -19.93
N HIS A 155 1.08 -16.28 -19.05
CA HIS A 155 -0.37 -16.41 -18.90
C HIS A 155 -1.04 -15.03 -18.96
N CYS A 156 -0.98 -14.41 -20.13
CA CYS A 156 -1.95 -13.37 -20.46
C CYS A 156 -3.33 -14.04 -20.57
N CYS A 157 -4.22 -13.77 -19.63
CA CYS A 157 -5.65 -13.94 -19.83
C CYS A 157 -6.08 -13.05 -21.01
N ARG A 158 -6.15 -13.67 -22.18
CA ARG A 158 -6.73 -13.11 -23.40
C ARG A 158 -8.21 -13.51 -23.44
N SER A 159 -9.09 -12.60 -23.08
CA SER A 159 -10.51 -12.54 -23.49
C SER A 159 -11.03 -11.16 -23.03
N SER A 160 -11.80 -10.34 -23.75
CA SER A 160 -12.41 -10.34 -25.08
C SER A 160 -12.76 -8.87 -25.41
N GLY A 161 -12.58 -8.41 -26.66
CA GLY A 161 -12.99 -7.04 -26.98
C GLY A 161 -12.80 -6.52 -28.41
N ARG A 162 -12.78 -7.42 -29.41
CA ARG A 162 -13.26 -7.22 -30.79
C ARG A 162 -12.98 -5.84 -31.44
N THR A 163 -11.84 -5.69 -32.12
CA THR A 163 -11.71 -4.71 -33.22
C THR A 163 -11.69 -5.43 -34.57
N ARG A 164 -12.54 -4.92 -35.45
CA ARG A 164 -12.87 -5.41 -36.79
C ARG A 164 -11.61 -5.39 -37.66
N ARG A 165 -11.26 -6.52 -38.28
CA ARG A 165 -10.22 -6.59 -39.33
C ARG A 165 -10.60 -5.65 -40.47
N LEU A 166 -9.74 -4.69 -40.78
CA LEU A 166 -9.59 -4.18 -42.14
C LEU A 166 -8.37 -4.86 -42.73
N SER A 167 -8.64 -5.64 -43.77
CA SER A 167 -7.67 -6.33 -44.61
C SER A 167 -6.75 -5.30 -45.28
N GLY A 168 -5.44 -5.55 -45.23
CA GLY A 168 -4.44 -4.71 -45.88
C GLY A 168 -3.08 -5.39 -45.88
N THR A 169 -2.89 -6.25 -46.89
CA THR A 169 -1.65 -6.53 -47.61
C THR A 169 -0.41 -6.95 -46.80
N THR A 170 -0.11 -8.24 -46.97
CA THR A 170 1.19 -8.91 -46.89
C THR A 170 2.43 -8.04 -47.12
N SER A 171 3.39 -8.11 -46.20
CA SER A 171 4.79 -8.26 -46.58
C SER A 171 5.54 -9.13 -45.57
N ARG A 172 6.12 -10.22 -46.09
CA ARG A 172 7.09 -11.08 -45.40
C ARG A 172 8.42 -10.34 -45.31
N CYS A 173 9.06 -10.38 -44.14
CA CYS A 173 10.52 -10.35 -44.05
C CYS A 173 11.00 -11.50 -43.17
N VAL A 174 11.42 -12.57 -43.84
CA VAL A 174 12.47 -13.50 -43.40
C VAL A 174 13.78 -12.74 -43.66
N THR A 175 14.72 -12.59 -42.73
CA THR A 175 15.91 -13.42 -42.39
C THR A 175 16.77 -12.49 -41.51
N ARG A 176 17.65 -12.88 -40.59
CA ARG A 176 18.46 -14.08 -40.36
C ARG A 176 18.93 -14.03 -38.90
#